data_AF-A0A6J1PUD9-F1
#
_entry.id   AF-A0A6J1PUD9-F1
#
_cell.length_a   1.000
_cell.length_b   1.000
_cell.length_c   1.000
_cell.angle_alpha   90.00
_cell.angle_beta   90.00
_cell.angle_gamma   90.00
#
_symmetry.space_group_name_H-M   'P 1'
#
loop_
_entity.id
_entity.type
_entity.pdbx_description
1 polymer ?
#
loop_
_entity_poly.entity_id
_entity_poly.type
_entity_poly.pdbx_seq_one_letter_code
_entity_poly.pdbx_strand_id
1 'polypeptide(L)'
;MPKVDHELFPHLRDLQLADADPSNQDRIDLLIGADIYGSILLEGLRKGSETEPVAQRTIFGWVIFGPYSSIRNVDQTTSLHATVSPSVDDELRKFWELEEISFKRPLTKEEEYCENLFVSSHYRRPDGRYVVRLPFKRDAVTEFGNSLQIAVKSLIRLETRLSRDPALHEAYNRFLTEYEQLGHMARITPSDQVGSSTFYMPHHLVLREANSTTPLRVVFNASSPTNVGFSLNDQLLAGPKLQEDLPSILLR
;
A
#
# COMPACT_ATOMS: atom_id res chain seq x y z
N MET A 1 -8.53 -43.66 18.26
CA MET A 1 -8.30 -44.75 17.29
C MET A 1 -9.20 -45.93 17.64
N PRO A 2 -9.54 -46.84 16.71
CA PRO A 2 -10.23 -48.08 17.06
C PRO A 2 -9.38 -48.91 18.03
N LYS A 3 -9.99 -49.52 19.05
CA LYS A 3 -9.27 -50.37 20.00
C LYS A 3 -8.83 -51.66 19.30
N VAL A 4 -7.52 -51.81 19.12
CA VAL A 4 -6.90 -53.04 18.60
C VAL A 4 -6.70 -53.99 19.77
N ASP A 5 -7.52 -55.04 19.83
CA ASP A 5 -7.35 -56.11 20.82
C ASP A 5 -6.34 -57.12 20.26
N HIS A 6 -5.08 -56.94 20.63
CA HIS A 6 -3.97 -57.77 20.15
C HIS A 6 -3.98 -59.18 20.75
N GLU A 7 -4.71 -59.42 21.85
CA GLU A 7 -4.84 -60.77 22.44
C GLU A 7 -5.65 -61.72 21.55
N LEU A 8 -6.43 -61.19 20.59
CA LEU A 8 -7.17 -61.98 19.62
C LEU A 8 -6.26 -62.80 18.71
N PHE A 9 -5.02 -62.38 18.50
CA PHE A 9 -4.09 -63.02 17.57
C PHE A 9 -3.05 -63.89 18.31
N PRO A 10 -2.98 -65.21 18.07
CA PRO A 10 -2.10 -66.12 18.81
C PRO A 10 -0.62 -65.71 18.80
N HIS A 11 -0.12 -65.15 17.69
CA HIS A 11 1.28 -64.73 17.55
C HIS A 11 1.65 -63.44 18.29
N LEU A 12 0.66 -62.73 18.85
CA LEU A 12 0.83 -61.44 19.53
C LEU A 12 0.61 -61.49 21.05
N ARG A 13 0.09 -62.60 21.60
CA ARG A 13 -0.37 -62.70 23.00
C ARG A 13 0.72 -62.56 24.06
N ASP A 14 1.95 -62.96 23.75
CA ASP A 14 3.09 -62.98 24.67
C ASP A 14 4.05 -61.80 24.45
N LEU A 15 3.63 -60.79 23.69
CA LEU A 15 4.48 -59.65 23.38
C LEU A 15 4.36 -58.54 24.41
N GLN A 16 5.52 -58.08 24.90
CA GLN A 16 5.60 -56.80 25.59
C GLN A 16 5.67 -55.68 24.56
N LEU A 17 4.53 -55.00 24.36
CA LEU A 17 4.43 -53.89 23.42
C LEU A 17 5.26 -52.69 23.87
N ALA A 18 5.72 -51.89 22.90
CA ALA A 18 6.43 -50.64 23.15
C ALA A 18 5.55 -49.61 23.86
N ASP A 19 4.25 -49.67 23.59
CA ASP A 19 3.22 -48.91 24.27
C ASP A 19 2.29 -49.90 25.00
N ALA A 20 2.07 -49.69 26.30
CA ALA A 20 1.23 -50.56 27.12
C ALA A 20 -0.27 -50.41 26.78
N ASP A 21 -0.70 -49.27 26.26
CA ASP A 21 -2.06 -49.06 25.74
C ASP A 21 -2.03 -48.28 24.42
N PRO A 22 -1.69 -48.93 23.29
CA PRO A 22 -1.62 -48.28 21.98
C PRO A 22 -2.98 -47.78 21.47
N SER A 23 -4.06 -48.03 22.22
CA SER A 23 -5.44 -47.66 21.87
C SER A 23 -5.99 -46.48 22.66
N ASN A 24 -5.21 -45.94 23.59
CA ASN A 24 -5.60 -44.79 24.39
C ASN A 24 -5.73 -43.51 23.54
N GLN A 25 -6.13 -42.42 24.19
CA GLN A 25 -6.21 -41.09 23.58
C GLN A 25 -5.12 -40.17 24.12
N ASP A 26 -4.01 -40.74 24.60
CA ASP A 26 -2.92 -39.96 25.15
C ASP A 26 -2.27 -39.13 24.04
N ARG A 27 -1.69 -38.00 24.45
CA ARG A 27 -1.06 -37.07 23.53
C ARG A 27 0.16 -37.75 22.90
N ILE A 28 0.27 -37.66 21.57
CA ILE A 28 1.50 -38.06 20.87
C ILE A 28 2.60 -37.02 21.17
N ASP A 29 3.66 -37.45 21.84
CA ASP A 29 4.79 -36.58 22.21
C ASP A 29 5.89 -36.51 21.13
N LEU A 30 6.06 -37.58 20.35
CA LEU A 30 7.14 -37.71 19.36
C LEU A 30 6.68 -38.43 18.09
N LEU A 31 7.01 -37.85 16.92
CA LEU A 31 6.85 -38.51 15.62
C LEU A 31 8.23 -38.95 15.11
N ILE A 32 8.39 -40.24 14.85
CA ILE A 32 9.62 -40.85 14.36
C ILE A 32 9.53 -40.96 12.83
N GLY A 33 10.49 -40.35 12.14
CA GLY A 33 10.58 -40.40 10.68
C GLY A 33 11.02 -41.77 10.14
N ALA A 34 10.70 -42.04 8.86
CA ALA A 34 11.09 -43.28 8.19
C ALA A 34 12.61 -43.39 7.93
N ASP A 35 13.32 -42.26 7.95
CA ASP A 35 14.77 -42.15 7.81
C ASP A 35 15.54 -42.85 8.94
N ILE A 36 14.98 -42.86 10.16
CA ILE A 36 15.56 -43.56 11.32
C ILE A 36 15.03 -44.99 11.50
N TYR A 37 14.08 -45.42 10.67
CA TYR A 37 13.43 -46.73 10.79
C TYR A 37 14.47 -47.87 10.79
N GLY A 38 15.45 -47.83 9.88
CA GLY A 38 16.51 -48.84 9.80
C GLY A 38 17.41 -48.92 11.05
N SER A 39 17.49 -47.86 11.85
CA SER A 39 18.32 -47.81 13.06
C SER A 39 17.62 -48.32 14.32
N ILE A 40 16.28 -48.32 14.32
CA ILE A 40 15.48 -48.70 15.51
C ILE A 40 14.99 -50.15 15.46
N LEU A 41 15.03 -50.79 14.28
CA LEU A 41 14.63 -52.18 14.12
C LEU A 41 15.63 -53.13 14.77
N LEU A 42 15.10 -54.14 15.47
CA LEU A 42 15.86 -55.25 16.01
C LEU A 42 15.47 -56.55 15.29
N GLU A 43 16.29 -57.59 15.44
CA GLU A 43 15.90 -58.94 14.98
C GLU A 43 14.64 -59.39 15.73
N GLY A 44 13.62 -59.85 15.00
CA GLY A 44 12.36 -60.32 15.58
C GLY A 44 11.16 -59.84 14.80
N LEU A 45 10.50 -60.75 14.10
CA LEU A 45 9.35 -60.48 13.25
C LEU A 45 8.34 -61.62 13.43
N ARG A 46 7.12 -61.29 13.83
CA ARG A 46 6.02 -62.25 14.00
C ARG A 46 4.90 -61.90 13.06
N LYS A 47 4.57 -62.83 12.16
CA LYS A 47 3.56 -62.65 11.12
C LYS A 47 2.41 -63.61 11.38
N GLY A 48 1.20 -63.09 11.23
CA GLY A 48 -0.01 -63.89 11.10
C GLY A 48 -0.29 -64.24 9.64
N SER A 49 -1.56 -64.50 9.34
CA SER A 49 -2.07 -64.60 7.96
C SER A 49 -2.02 -63.25 7.22
N GLU A 50 -2.27 -63.24 5.90
CA GLU A 50 -2.19 -62.02 5.06
C GLU A 50 -3.12 -60.88 5.52
N THR A 51 -4.19 -61.20 6.25
CA THR A 51 -5.15 -60.23 6.77
C THR A 51 -4.93 -59.89 8.25
N GLU A 52 -3.92 -60.49 8.87
CA GLU A 52 -3.59 -60.31 10.27
C GLU A 52 -2.43 -59.33 10.46
N PRO A 53 -2.39 -58.66 11.61
CA PRO A 53 -1.32 -57.73 11.91
C PRO A 53 0.03 -58.43 12.09
N VAL A 54 1.09 -57.67 11.83
CA VAL A 54 2.48 -58.09 11.99
C VAL A 54 3.07 -57.37 13.20
N ALA A 55 3.89 -58.06 13.97
CA ALA A 55 4.67 -57.46 15.04
C ALA A 55 6.17 -57.48 14.72
N GLN A 56 6.83 -56.36 14.98
CA GLN A 56 8.26 -56.15 14.78
C GLN A 56 8.90 -55.70 16.08
N ARG A 57 10.05 -56.29 16.40
CA ARG A 57 10.83 -55.86 17.56
C ARG A 57 11.61 -54.59 17.22
N THR A 58 11.55 -53.60 18.09
CA THR A 58 12.31 -52.36 18.00
C THR A 58 13.05 -52.10 19.31
N ILE A 59 13.93 -51.11 19.33
CA ILE A 59 14.61 -50.66 20.57
C ILE A 59 13.63 -50.17 21.65
N PHE A 60 12.40 -49.80 21.27
CA PHE A 60 11.36 -49.33 22.20
C PHE A 60 10.43 -50.44 22.70
N GLY A 61 10.56 -51.66 22.18
CA GLY A 61 9.64 -52.77 22.42
C GLY A 61 9.01 -53.30 21.13
N TRP A 62 7.99 -54.16 21.26
CA TRP A 62 7.28 -54.69 20.10
C TRP A 62 6.24 -53.68 19.58
N VAL A 63 6.27 -53.41 18.28
CA VAL A 63 5.29 -52.56 17.60
C VAL A 63 4.43 -53.41 16.67
N ILE A 64 3.16 -53.04 16.53
CA ILE A 64 2.18 -53.74 15.69
C ILE A 64 1.81 -52.83 14.51
N PHE A 65 1.78 -53.40 13.31
CA PHE A 65 1.32 -52.71 12.09
C PHE A 65 0.73 -53.70 11.10
N GLY A 66 0.09 -53.19 10.05
CA GLY A 66 -0.56 -54.00 9.02
C GLY A 66 -2.07 -54.11 9.20
N PRO A 67 -2.73 -54.98 8.42
CA PRO A 67 -4.18 -55.07 8.41
C PRO A 67 -4.73 -55.57 9.74
N TYR A 68 -5.85 -55.00 10.16
CA TYR A 68 -6.65 -55.48 11.28
C TYR A 68 -8.05 -55.77 10.76
N SER A 69 -8.22 -56.93 10.14
CA SER A 69 -9.56 -57.42 9.77
C SER A 69 -10.24 -57.92 11.04
N SER A 70 -10.95 -57.03 11.74
CA SER A 70 -11.81 -57.46 12.83
C SER A 70 -12.90 -58.38 12.24
N ILE A 71 -13.25 -59.44 12.96
CA ILE A 71 -14.37 -60.36 12.61
C ILE A 71 -15.73 -59.61 12.57
N ARG A 72 -15.76 -58.31 12.89
CA ARG A 72 -16.94 -57.45 12.85
C ARG A 72 -16.83 -56.49 11.66
N ASN A 73 -17.73 -56.64 10.70
CA ASN A 73 -18.00 -55.64 9.66
C ASN A 73 -18.34 -54.29 10.31
N VAL A 74 -17.37 -53.39 10.41
CA VAL A 74 -17.61 -51.99 10.76
C VAL A 74 -16.97 -51.14 9.69
N ASP A 75 -17.79 -50.63 8.78
CA ASP A 75 -17.45 -49.68 7.71
C ASP A 75 -17.10 -48.29 8.30
N GLN A 76 -16.04 -48.19 9.11
CA GLN A 76 -15.54 -46.92 9.63
C GLN A 76 -14.15 -46.63 9.07
N THR A 77 -14.10 -45.79 8.04
CA THR A 77 -12.86 -45.18 7.57
C THR A 77 -12.49 -44.02 8.49
N THR A 78 -11.38 -44.13 9.22
CA THR A 78 -10.84 -43.03 10.03
C THR A 78 -9.74 -42.35 9.24
N SER A 79 -9.94 -41.09 8.85
CA SER A 79 -8.90 -40.25 8.25
C SER A 79 -8.27 -39.37 9.32
N LEU A 80 -6.94 -39.29 9.35
CA LEU A 80 -6.18 -38.41 10.24
C LEU A 80 -5.55 -37.30 9.39
N HIS A 81 -5.94 -36.06 9.65
CA HIS A 81 -5.35 -34.89 9.01
C HIS A 81 -4.30 -34.29 9.95
N ALA A 82 -3.03 -34.36 9.55
CA ALA A 82 -1.94 -33.67 10.22
C ALA A 82 -1.64 -32.39 9.44
N THR A 83 -1.86 -31.23 10.05
CA THR A 83 -1.57 -29.93 9.45
C THR A 83 -0.37 -29.34 10.18
N VAL A 84 0.71 -29.06 9.44
CA VAL A 84 1.82 -28.25 9.95
C VAL A 84 1.41 -26.80 9.74
N SER A 85 0.86 -26.17 10.78
CA SER A 85 0.61 -24.73 10.75
C SER A 85 1.95 -23.99 10.69
N PRO A 86 2.05 -22.87 9.95
CA PRO A 86 3.20 -21.98 10.08
C PRO A 86 3.39 -21.54 11.55
N SER A 87 4.58 -21.04 11.87
CA SER A 87 4.85 -20.53 13.22
C SER A 87 3.81 -19.44 13.57
N VAL A 88 3.31 -19.46 14.81
CA VAL A 88 2.46 -18.38 15.34
C VAL A 88 3.13 -17.02 15.16
N ASP A 89 4.46 -16.96 15.21
CA ASP A 89 5.24 -15.75 14.96
C ASP A 89 5.10 -15.25 13.51
N ASP A 90 5.00 -16.15 12.53
CA ASP A 90 4.82 -15.79 11.12
C ASP A 90 3.41 -15.24 10.85
N GLU A 91 2.41 -15.82 11.51
CA GLU A 91 1.03 -15.33 11.43
C GLU A 91 0.86 -14.00 12.14
N LEU A 92 1.45 -13.83 13.33
CA LEU A 92 1.47 -12.56 14.06
C LEU A 92 2.20 -11.46 13.27
N ARG A 93 3.34 -11.78 12.65
CA ARG A 93 4.06 -10.84 11.79
C ARG A 93 3.22 -10.41 10.59
N LYS A 94 2.59 -11.35 9.89
CA LYS A 94 1.69 -11.03 8.76
C LYS A 94 0.48 -10.21 9.20
N PHE A 95 -0.07 -10.51 10.37
CA PHE A 95 -1.17 -9.74 10.95
C PHE A 95 -0.73 -8.30 11.23
N TRP A 96 0.42 -8.09 11.86
CA TRP A 96 0.97 -6.75 12.09
C TRP A 96 1.32 -6.03 10.77
N GLU A 97 1.90 -6.71 9.79
CA GLU A 97 2.18 -6.13 8.47
C GLU A 97 0.91 -5.69 7.71
N LEU A 98 -0.23 -6.36 7.93
CA LEU A 98 -1.51 -6.06 7.29
C LEU A 98 -2.35 -5.03 8.04
N GLU A 99 -2.32 -5.06 9.38
CA GLU A 99 -3.09 -4.16 10.25
C GLU A 99 -2.33 -2.87 10.59
N GLU A 100 -0.99 -2.86 10.52
CA GLU A 100 -0.24 -1.62 10.64
C GLU A 100 -0.48 -0.74 9.41
N ILE A 101 -1.12 0.40 9.66
CA ILE A 101 -1.22 1.49 8.70
C ILE A 101 0.19 2.04 8.51
N SER A 102 0.90 1.51 7.51
CA SER A 102 2.33 1.71 7.32
C SER A 102 2.75 3.19 7.45
N PHE A 103 3.57 3.47 8.46
CA PHE A 103 4.17 4.77 8.69
C PHE A 103 5.27 5.03 7.66
N LYS A 104 5.06 6.08 6.87
CA LYS A 104 6.02 6.71 5.93
C LYS A 104 6.49 5.80 4.80
N ARG A 105 5.72 5.80 3.70
CA ARG A 105 6.23 5.34 2.40
C ARG A 105 7.56 6.04 2.09
N PRO A 106 8.56 5.32 1.53
CA PRO A 106 9.76 5.97 1.03
C PRO A 106 9.36 6.98 -0.05
N LEU A 107 10.00 8.15 -0.03
CA LEU A 107 9.81 9.17 -1.06
C LEU A 107 10.27 8.63 -2.41
N THR A 108 9.51 8.93 -3.46
CA THR A 108 9.99 8.74 -4.82
C THR A 108 11.14 9.70 -5.12
N LYS A 109 11.95 9.39 -6.15
CA LYS A 109 13.07 10.28 -6.57
C LYS A 109 12.61 11.69 -6.93
N GLU A 110 11.39 11.82 -7.48
CA GLU A 110 10.79 13.12 -7.80
C GLU A 110 10.37 13.89 -6.55
N GLU A 111 9.78 13.21 -5.57
CA GLU A 111 9.41 13.81 -4.29
C GLU A 111 10.64 14.22 -3.48
N GLU A 112 11.67 13.39 -3.44
CA GLU A 112 12.96 13.72 -2.81
C GLU A 112 13.62 14.93 -3.49
N TYR A 113 13.58 15.00 -4.83
CA TYR A 113 14.08 16.16 -5.56
C TYR A 113 13.27 17.42 -5.26
N CYS A 114 11.94 17.32 -5.20
CA CYS A 114 11.06 18.43 -4.84
C CYS A 114 11.33 18.95 -3.43
N GLU A 115 11.51 18.03 -2.47
CA GLU A 115 11.84 18.37 -1.07
C GLU A 115 13.20 19.07 -0.99
N ASN A 116 14.22 18.54 -1.66
CA ASN A 116 15.55 19.15 -1.73
C ASN A 116 15.50 20.55 -2.36
N LEU A 117 14.68 20.75 -3.40
CA LEU A 117 14.49 22.07 -4.01
C LEU A 117 13.84 23.04 -3.01
N PHE A 118 12.81 22.60 -2.29
CA PHE A 118 12.18 23.41 -1.25
C PHE A 118 13.18 23.79 -0.16
N VAL A 119 13.86 22.81 0.45
CA VAL A 119 14.85 23.02 1.53
C VAL A 119 15.96 23.97 1.09
N SER A 120 16.49 23.83 -0.12
CA SER A 120 17.61 24.64 -0.61
C SER A 120 17.23 26.05 -1.07
N SER A 121 15.98 26.28 -1.47
CA SER A 121 15.58 27.55 -2.11
C SER A 121 14.56 28.38 -1.32
N HIS A 122 13.91 27.80 -0.31
CA HIS A 122 12.98 28.54 0.52
C HIS A 122 13.74 29.46 1.49
N TYR A 123 13.18 30.63 1.74
CA TYR A 123 13.66 31.52 2.78
C TYR A 123 12.51 32.37 3.31
N ARG A 124 12.70 32.89 4.52
CA ARG A 124 11.73 33.80 5.15
C ARG A 124 12.22 35.24 4.98
N ARG A 125 11.37 36.09 4.43
CA ARG A 125 11.63 37.53 4.32
C ARG A 125 11.50 38.20 5.70
N PRO A 126 12.08 39.41 5.90
CA PRO A 126 11.95 40.16 7.15
C PRO A 126 10.52 40.51 7.56
N ASP A 127 9.60 40.59 6.60
CA ASP A 127 8.16 40.81 6.81
C ASP A 127 7.42 39.54 7.28
N GLY A 128 8.13 38.43 7.45
CA GLY A 128 7.59 37.14 7.87
C GLY A 128 7.05 36.27 6.74
N ARG A 129 7.00 36.74 5.49
CA ARG A 129 6.52 35.95 4.33
C ARG A 129 7.54 34.90 3.91
N TYR A 130 7.08 33.70 3.61
CA TYR A 130 7.91 32.66 3.00
C TYR A 130 8.00 32.87 1.49
N VAL A 131 9.20 32.81 0.96
CA VAL A 131 9.46 32.79 -0.48
C VAL A 131 9.84 31.38 -0.83
N VAL A 132 9.12 30.82 -1.80
CA VAL A 132 9.37 29.48 -2.33
C VAL A 132 9.58 29.58 -3.82
N ARG A 133 10.50 28.77 -4.33
CA ARG A 133 10.70 28.63 -5.77
C ARG A 133 9.68 27.65 -6.34
N LEU A 134 9.16 27.93 -7.53
CA LEU A 134 8.29 26.99 -8.24
C LEU A 134 9.07 25.68 -8.54
N PRO A 135 8.52 24.50 -8.18
CA PRO A 135 9.25 23.25 -8.28
C PRO A 135 9.16 22.64 -9.67
N PHE A 136 9.93 23.18 -10.62
CA PHE A 136 9.99 22.63 -11.98
C PHE A 136 10.61 21.23 -12.01
N LYS A 137 10.09 20.38 -12.90
CA LYS A 137 10.71 19.10 -13.26
C LYS A 137 12.11 19.30 -13.86
N ARG A 138 12.99 18.30 -13.75
CA ARG A 138 14.38 18.40 -14.25
C ARG A 138 14.45 18.55 -15.77
N ASP A 139 13.51 17.91 -16.45
CA ASP A 139 13.28 17.89 -17.89
C ASP A 139 12.16 18.86 -18.31
N ALA A 140 11.82 19.83 -17.45
CA ALA A 140 10.75 20.77 -17.73
C ALA A 140 11.03 21.58 -18.99
N VAL A 141 10.02 21.67 -19.86
CA VAL A 141 10.04 22.56 -21.01
C VAL A 141 9.83 23.98 -20.50
N THR A 142 10.85 24.84 -20.69
CA THR A 142 10.77 26.25 -20.30
C THR A 142 10.17 27.13 -21.39
N GLU A 143 10.16 26.66 -22.65
CA GLU A 143 9.61 27.39 -23.78
C GLU A 143 8.12 27.07 -23.96
N PHE A 144 7.25 27.92 -23.41
CA PHE A 144 5.81 27.72 -23.42
C PHE A 144 5.10 28.25 -24.68
N GLY A 145 5.80 28.22 -25.83
CA GLY A 145 5.29 28.52 -27.16
C GLY A 145 4.26 29.65 -27.22
N ASN A 146 3.02 29.31 -27.58
CA ASN A 146 1.93 30.27 -27.82
C ASN A 146 1.14 30.72 -26.58
N SER A 147 1.66 30.52 -25.36
CA SER A 147 0.96 30.90 -24.12
C SER A 147 0.44 32.35 -24.12
N LEU A 148 1.23 33.30 -24.64
CA LEU A 148 0.83 34.70 -24.79
C LEU A 148 -0.42 34.86 -25.66
N GLN A 149 -0.48 34.19 -26.81
CA GLN A 149 -1.63 34.27 -27.72
C GLN A 149 -2.90 33.73 -27.07
N ILE A 150 -2.78 32.67 -26.26
CA ILE A 150 -3.89 32.09 -25.52
C ILE A 150 -4.38 33.07 -24.45
N ALA A 151 -3.47 33.64 -23.65
CA ALA A 151 -3.78 34.62 -22.62
C ALA A 151 -4.46 35.87 -23.21
N VAL A 152 -3.92 36.43 -24.29
CA VAL A 152 -4.51 37.58 -24.99
C VAL A 152 -5.91 37.27 -25.53
N LYS A 153 -6.11 36.11 -26.17
CA LYS A 153 -7.44 35.69 -26.64
C LYS A 153 -8.44 35.53 -25.49
N SER A 154 -8.00 35.07 -24.32
CA SER A 154 -8.82 35.00 -23.11
C SER A 154 -9.19 36.39 -22.61
N LEU A 155 -8.22 37.30 -22.56
CA LEU A 155 -8.41 38.69 -22.14
C LEU A 155 -9.40 39.43 -23.04
N ILE A 156 -9.28 39.32 -24.37
CA ILE A 156 -10.21 39.97 -25.31
C ILE A 156 -11.66 39.50 -25.07
N ARG A 157 -11.87 38.19 -24.83
CA ARG A 157 -13.20 37.65 -24.51
C ARG A 157 -13.72 38.19 -23.18
N LEU A 158 -12.85 38.29 -22.18
CA LEU A 158 -13.17 38.86 -20.88
C LEU A 158 -13.57 40.33 -21.02
N GLU A 159 -12.77 41.15 -21.71
CA GLU A 159 -13.06 42.58 -21.96
C GLU A 159 -14.37 42.77 -22.73
N THR A 160 -14.66 41.92 -23.72
CA THR A 160 -15.93 41.96 -24.46
C THR A 160 -17.13 41.67 -23.55
N ARG A 161 -16.96 40.83 -22.53
CA ARG A 161 -18.00 40.57 -21.53
C ARG A 161 -18.13 41.74 -20.56
N LEU A 162 -17.01 42.30 -20.10
CA LEU A 162 -16.98 43.44 -19.18
C LEU A 162 -17.57 44.70 -19.81
N SER A 163 -17.37 44.93 -21.11
CA SER A 163 -17.95 46.09 -21.80
C SER A 163 -19.48 46.08 -21.87
N ARG A 164 -20.11 44.91 -21.70
CA ARG A 164 -21.57 44.76 -21.68
C ARG A 164 -22.17 44.93 -20.29
N ASP A 165 -21.35 44.89 -19.24
CA ASP A 165 -21.80 44.95 -17.84
C ASP A 165 -20.87 45.90 -17.04
N PRO A 166 -21.24 47.20 -16.94
CA PRO A 166 -20.44 48.19 -16.24
C PRO A 166 -20.19 47.87 -14.76
N ALA A 167 -21.16 47.24 -14.07
CA ALA A 167 -21.02 46.90 -12.66
C ALA A 167 -20.00 45.78 -12.46
N LEU A 168 -20.02 44.78 -13.35
CA LEU A 168 -19.03 43.69 -13.36
C LEU A 168 -17.63 44.22 -13.68
N HIS A 169 -17.52 45.17 -14.62
CA HIS A 169 -16.26 45.81 -14.99
C HIS A 169 -15.64 46.59 -13.81
N GLU A 170 -16.45 47.37 -13.09
CA GLU A 170 -15.99 48.10 -11.91
C GLU A 170 -15.51 47.14 -10.80
N ALA A 171 -16.27 46.07 -10.53
CA ALA A 171 -15.90 45.07 -9.53
C ALA A 171 -14.60 44.35 -9.89
N TYR A 172 -14.40 44.02 -11.18
CA TYR A 172 -13.17 43.41 -11.68
C TYR A 172 -11.96 44.34 -11.52
N ASN A 173 -12.09 45.61 -11.91
CA ASN A 173 -11.01 46.58 -11.77
C ASN A 173 -10.64 46.85 -10.31
N ARG A 174 -11.65 46.88 -9.43
CA ARG A 174 -11.44 47.00 -7.98
C ARG A 174 -10.64 45.83 -7.43
N PHE A 175 -10.99 44.59 -7.82
CA PHE A 175 -10.24 43.39 -7.43
C PHE A 175 -8.79 43.47 -7.89
N LEU A 176 -8.53 43.83 -9.16
CA LEU A 176 -7.17 43.93 -9.68
C LEU A 176 -6.37 45.02 -8.94
N THR A 177 -6.98 46.19 -8.71
CA THR A 177 -6.31 47.28 -7.99
C THR A 177 -5.92 46.86 -6.58
N GLU A 178 -6.81 46.19 -5.85
CA GLU A 178 -6.51 45.64 -4.52
C GLU A 178 -5.40 44.57 -4.59
N TYR A 179 -5.46 43.68 -5.58
CA TYR A 179 -4.46 42.63 -5.78
C TYR A 179 -3.04 43.20 -6.03
N GLU A 180 -2.94 44.32 -6.77
CA GLU A 180 -1.68 45.07 -6.94
C GLU A 180 -1.24 45.74 -5.64
N GLN A 181 -2.14 46.43 -4.94
CA GLN A 181 -1.85 47.14 -3.68
C GLN A 181 -1.36 46.19 -2.57
N LEU A 182 -1.88 44.97 -2.53
CA LEU A 182 -1.43 43.92 -1.60
C LEU A 182 -0.05 43.32 -1.98
N GLY A 183 0.50 43.71 -3.13
CA GLY A 183 1.77 43.23 -3.67
C GLY A 183 1.68 41.80 -4.21
N HIS A 184 0.50 41.35 -4.63
CA HIS A 184 0.33 40.03 -5.25
C HIS A 184 0.60 40.04 -6.76
N MET A 185 0.62 41.21 -7.39
CA MET A 185 1.11 41.40 -8.75
C MET A 185 1.91 42.70 -8.86
N ALA A 186 2.76 42.76 -9.88
CA ALA A 186 3.52 43.95 -10.22
C ALA A 186 3.49 44.14 -11.74
N ARG A 187 3.51 45.40 -12.18
CA ARG A 187 3.58 45.73 -13.60
C ARG A 187 4.97 45.41 -14.15
N ILE A 188 5.00 44.64 -15.23
CA ILE A 188 6.25 44.39 -15.97
C ILE A 188 6.74 45.68 -16.65
N THR A 189 8.05 45.89 -16.60
CA THR A 189 8.78 46.98 -17.23
C THR A 189 9.51 46.47 -18.48
N PRO A 190 9.82 47.33 -19.47
CA PRO A 190 10.61 46.93 -20.64
C PRO A 190 12.03 46.42 -20.30
N SER A 191 12.54 46.75 -19.11
CA SER A 191 13.82 46.24 -18.59
C SER A 191 13.72 44.85 -17.97
N ASP A 192 12.52 44.38 -17.64
CA ASP A 192 12.33 43.00 -17.20
C ASP A 192 12.61 42.10 -18.41
N GLN A 193 13.73 41.37 -18.35
CA GLN A 193 14.08 40.44 -19.41
C GLN A 193 13.00 39.35 -19.48
N VAL A 194 12.06 39.52 -20.41
CA VAL A 194 11.12 38.48 -20.82
C VAL A 194 11.94 37.43 -21.58
N GLY A 195 12.62 36.57 -20.82
CA GLY A 195 13.40 35.47 -21.37
C GLY A 195 12.52 34.43 -22.06
N SER A 196 13.16 33.48 -22.74
CA SER A 196 12.51 32.32 -23.36
C SER A 196 11.71 31.45 -22.38
N SER A 197 11.93 31.63 -21.07
CA SER A 197 11.25 30.93 -19.97
C SER A 197 10.06 31.72 -19.38
N THR A 198 9.24 32.35 -20.21
CA THR A 198 8.06 33.10 -19.74
C THR A 198 6.77 32.35 -20.06
N PHE A 199 5.89 32.19 -19.05
CA PHE A 199 4.55 31.65 -19.22
C PHE A 199 3.49 32.73 -18.98
N TYR A 200 2.57 32.90 -19.93
CA TYR A 200 1.44 33.82 -19.77
C TYR A 200 0.20 33.03 -19.37
N MET A 201 -0.29 33.26 -18.15
CA MET A 201 -1.50 32.61 -17.63
C MET A 201 -2.76 33.32 -18.16
N PRO A 202 -3.67 32.62 -18.87
CA PRO A 202 -5.01 33.14 -19.08
C PRO A 202 -5.73 33.26 -17.74
N HIS A 203 -6.55 34.29 -17.56
CA HIS A 203 -7.38 34.46 -16.38
C HIS A 203 -8.83 34.77 -16.74
N HIS A 204 -9.72 34.50 -15.79
CA HIS A 204 -11.15 34.80 -15.90
C HIS A 204 -11.74 35.13 -14.53
N LEU A 205 -12.87 35.83 -14.53
CA LEU A 205 -13.61 36.12 -13.30
C LEU A 205 -14.62 35.01 -12.99
N VAL A 206 -14.84 34.79 -11.70
CA VAL A 206 -15.89 33.91 -11.16
C VAL A 206 -16.69 34.71 -10.13
N LEU A 207 -18.01 34.68 -10.26
CA LEU A 207 -18.92 35.28 -9.30
C LEU A 207 -19.27 34.25 -8.23
N ARG A 208 -19.28 34.67 -6.97
CA ARG A 208 -19.77 33.87 -5.84
C ARG A 208 -21.13 34.40 -5.41
N GLU A 209 -22.00 33.52 -4.91
CA GLU A 209 -23.35 33.88 -4.49
C GLU A 209 -23.39 34.93 -3.36
N ALA A 210 -24.57 35.55 -3.19
CA ALA A 210 -24.84 36.82 -2.50
C ALA A 210 -24.38 36.95 -1.03
N ASN A 211 -23.95 35.87 -0.37
CA ASN A 211 -23.50 35.87 1.03
C ASN A 211 -21.97 35.95 1.20
N SER A 212 -21.21 36.19 0.12
CA SER A 212 -19.75 36.39 0.18
C SER A 212 -19.40 37.87 0.40
N THR A 213 -18.45 38.14 1.30
CA THR A 213 -17.88 39.51 1.50
C THR A 213 -17.14 40.00 0.26
N THR A 214 -16.64 39.09 -0.59
CA THR A 214 -16.09 39.37 -1.92
C THR A 214 -16.90 38.62 -2.99
N PRO A 215 -17.78 39.30 -3.74
CA PRO A 215 -18.66 38.66 -4.72
C PRO A 215 -17.94 38.23 -6.01
N LEU A 216 -16.71 38.74 -6.24
CA LEU A 216 -15.92 38.47 -7.43
C LEU A 216 -14.51 38.00 -7.07
N ARG A 217 -14.04 36.96 -7.75
CA ARG A 217 -12.64 36.49 -7.72
C ARG A 217 -12.10 36.37 -9.13
N VAL A 218 -10.81 36.66 -9.32
CA VAL A 218 -10.09 36.35 -10.57
C VAL A 218 -9.31 35.06 -10.39
N VAL A 219 -9.44 34.16 -11.36
CA VAL A 219 -8.76 32.86 -11.39
C VAL A 219 -7.75 32.86 -12.51
N PHE A 220 -6.48 32.62 -12.16
CA PHE A 220 -5.39 32.41 -13.10
C PHE A 220 -5.29 30.93 -13.45
N ASN A 221 -5.39 30.60 -14.74
CA ASN A 221 -5.44 29.23 -15.21
C ASN A 221 -4.05 28.76 -15.68
N ALA A 222 -3.34 28.08 -14.78
CA ALA A 222 -2.05 27.45 -15.06
C ALA A 222 -2.17 26.05 -15.71
N SER A 223 -3.38 25.51 -15.89
CA SER A 223 -3.63 24.21 -16.51
C SER A 223 -4.04 24.30 -17.99
N SER A 224 -4.00 25.50 -18.59
CA SER A 224 -4.25 25.66 -20.02
C SER A 224 -3.06 25.11 -20.83
N PRO A 225 -3.25 24.08 -21.68
CA PRO A 225 -2.17 23.57 -22.51
C PRO A 225 -1.78 24.58 -23.58
N THR A 226 -0.50 24.59 -23.91
CA THR A 226 0.06 25.38 -25.02
C THR A 226 0.09 24.55 -26.31
N ASN A 227 0.51 25.15 -27.42
CA ASN A 227 0.77 24.43 -28.68
C ASN A 227 1.88 23.36 -28.56
N VAL A 228 2.70 23.43 -27.51
CA VAL A 228 3.72 22.41 -27.19
C VAL A 228 3.09 21.17 -26.53
N GLY A 229 1.81 21.24 -26.15
CA GLY A 229 1.06 20.13 -25.56
C GLY A 229 1.08 20.08 -24.04
N PHE A 230 1.80 20.98 -23.38
CA PHE A 230 1.92 21.04 -21.93
C PHE A 230 1.40 22.36 -21.36
N SER A 231 0.87 22.31 -20.13
CA SER A 231 0.53 23.46 -19.28
C SER A 231 1.63 23.74 -18.26
N LEU A 232 1.55 24.89 -17.55
CA LEU A 232 2.49 25.19 -16.47
C LEU A 232 2.42 24.15 -15.36
N ASN A 233 1.22 23.71 -14.98
CA ASN A 233 1.05 22.69 -13.94
C ASN A 233 1.71 21.36 -14.32
N ASP A 234 1.71 20.99 -15.60
CA ASP A 234 2.35 19.74 -16.06
C ASP A 234 3.87 19.77 -15.92
N GLN A 235 4.46 20.96 -15.85
CA GLN A 235 5.91 21.17 -15.70
C GLN A 235 6.34 21.30 -14.23
N LEU A 236 5.38 21.38 -13.29
CA LEU A 236 5.64 21.49 -11.87
C LEU A 236 5.48 20.14 -11.16
N LEU A 237 6.27 19.94 -10.11
CA LEU A 237 6.18 18.79 -9.21
C LEU A 237 5.11 19.07 -8.14
N ALA A 238 4.28 18.07 -7.86
CA ALA A 238 3.29 18.15 -6.78
C ALA A 238 3.92 18.08 -5.38
N GLY A 239 5.13 17.51 -5.28
CA GLY A 239 5.78 17.20 -4.02
C GLY A 239 5.11 16.04 -3.27
N PRO A 240 5.68 15.61 -2.13
CA PRO A 240 5.08 14.55 -1.33
C PRO A 240 3.81 15.02 -0.62
N LYS A 241 2.88 14.08 -0.41
CA LYS A 241 1.69 14.30 0.41
C LYS A 241 2.12 14.61 1.86
N LEU A 242 1.95 15.86 2.29
CA LEU A 242 2.26 16.29 3.66
C LEU A 242 1.15 15.95 4.66
N GLN A 243 -0.08 15.77 4.19
CA GLN A 243 -1.21 15.41 5.04
C GLN A 243 -1.20 13.91 5.32
N GLU A 244 -1.17 13.56 6.61
CA GLU A 244 -1.39 12.19 7.06
C GLU A 244 -2.79 11.70 6.64
N ASP A 245 -2.94 10.39 6.46
CA ASP A 245 -4.24 9.85 6.12
C ASP A 245 -5.21 10.03 7.29
N LEU A 246 -6.47 10.28 6.99
CA LEU A 246 -7.49 10.55 8.01
C LEU A 246 -7.61 9.40 9.02
N PRO A 247 -7.58 8.11 8.61
CA PRO A 247 -7.52 6.99 9.55
C PRO A 247 -6.28 7.02 10.45
N SER A 248 -5.12 7.42 9.92
CA SER A 248 -3.87 7.55 10.69
C SER A 248 -3.97 8.61 11.77
N ILE A 249 -4.71 9.69 11.52
CA ILE A 249 -4.98 10.76 12.50
C ILE A 249 -5.99 10.30 13.54
N LEU A 250 -7.04 9.59 13.13
CA LEU A 250 -8.14 9.16 14.01
C LEU A 250 -7.77 8.01 14.95
N LEU A 251 -6.80 7.18 14.58
CA LEU A 251 -6.35 6.02 15.37
C LEU A 251 -5.13 6.34 16.26
N ARG A 252 -4.73 7.62 16.33
CA ARG A 252 -3.62 8.10 17.15
C ARG A 252 -4.02 8.42 18.59
#